data_AF-A0A2C9LN05-F1
#
_entry.id   AF-A0A2C9LN05-F1
#
_cell.length_a   1.000
_cell.length_b   1.000
_cell.length_c   1.000
_cell.angle_alpha   90.00
_cell.angle_beta   90.00
_cell.angle_gamma   90.00
#
_symmetry.space_group_name_H-M   'P 1'
#
loop_
_entity.id
_entity.type
_entity.pdbx_description
1 polymer ?
#
loop_
_entity_poly.entity_id
_entity_poly.type
_entity_poly.pdbx_seq_one_letter_code
_entity_poly.pdbx_strand_id
1 'polypeptide(L)'
;MAAIKQIKHIKKQVKTTIVHSTLEIRASVCTDLSQHECFPSNVRSQMHTLSAFFTRQPFAISSSCSNSTKINPLLSFSLNQQKDEDISKDPGFISLVIHRCLETIGIKSKVVFGERKSDNTHSFEPHVWLVIDGNIIDNCYIEDICETSVRYLQDNVHQCYKECEPDLSILKDIKSIEPAVNFKKCLYFYIKKPDHALALSLNREQYYNYYFAMIRYMHEHHNAAITGVDPRVRYICWYCERYPKGGKNFISDILVQEIDADQWVDSSCSSSWKFFHCKQCMVASYCDKSCQRNDWNEIHNITCLPRGSVCQSPLSPDDD
;
A
#
# COMPACT_ATOMS: atom_id res chain seq x y z
N MET A 1 -0.28 -46.54 -33.26
CA MET A 1 -1.09 -46.34 -32.03
C MET A 1 -0.32 -46.51 -30.70
N ALA A 2 0.88 -47.10 -30.68
CA ALA A 2 1.66 -47.26 -29.44
C ALA A 2 2.28 -45.94 -28.90
N ALA A 3 2.65 -45.00 -29.77
CA ALA A 3 3.27 -43.73 -29.36
C ALA A 3 2.34 -42.77 -28.59
N ILE A 4 1.02 -42.85 -28.81
CA ILE A 4 0.02 -41.99 -28.13
C ILE A 4 -0.21 -42.44 -26.67
N LYS A 5 0.04 -43.71 -26.34
CA LYS A 5 -0.06 -44.21 -24.96
C LYS A 5 1.10 -43.74 -24.08
N GLN A 6 2.30 -43.53 -24.64
CA GLN A 6 3.47 -43.04 -23.89
C GLN A 6 3.32 -41.57 -23.44
N ILE A 7 2.72 -40.72 -24.28
CA ILE A 7 2.53 -39.29 -23.96
C ILE A 7 1.49 -39.09 -22.83
N LYS A 8 0.46 -39.95 -22.75
CA LYS A 8 -0.51 -39.90 -21.65
C LYS A 8 0.09 -40.34 -20.30
N HIS A 9 1.08 -41.23 -20.31
CA HIS A 9 1.73 -41.69 -19.08
C HIS A 9 2.71 -40.64 -18.50
N ILE A 10 3.41 -39.90 -19.37
CA ILE A 10 4.32 -38.81 -18.96
C ILE A 10 3.53 -37.62 -18.39
N LYS A 11 2.40 -37.23 -19.01
CA LYS A 11 1.54 -36.16 -18.46
C LYS A 11 0.93 -36.50 -17.10
N LYS A 12 0.69 -37.78 -16.80
CA LYS A 12 0.19 -38.22 -15.49
C LYS A 12 1.29 -38.21 -14.43
N GLN A 13 2.54 -38.51 -14.78
CA GLN A 13 3.67 -38.45 -13.83
C GLN A 13 4.09 -37.01 -13.49
N VAL A 14 4.08 -36.08 -14.46
CA VAL A 14 4.40 -34.67 -14.19
C VAL A 14 3.36 -34.00 -13.27
N LYS A 15 2.09 -34.44 -13.32
CA LYS A 15 1.02 -33.89 -12.45
C LYS A 15 1.10 -34.38 -10.99
N THR A 16 1.78 -35.50 -10.73
CA THR A 16 1.92 -36.04 -9.36
C THR A 16 3.19 -35.54 -8.67
N THR A 17 4.21 -35.13 -9.42
CA THR A 17 5.48 -34.61 -8.84
C THR A 17 5.39 -33.15 -8.37
N ILE A 18 4.35 -32.40 -8.77
CA ILE A 18 4.19 -30.97 -8.40
C ILE A 18 3.47 -30.77 -7.05
N VAL A 19 3.03 -31.84 -6.37
CA VAL A 19 2.25 -31.73 -5.10
C VAL A 19 3.08 -32.02 -3.83
N HIS A 20 4.40 -32.24 -3.93
CA HIS A 20 5.24 -32.48 -2.73
C HIS A 20 6.60 -31.79 -2.77
N SER A 21 6.59 -30.46 -2.89
CA SER A 21 7.72 -29.62 -2.49
C SER A 21 7.33 -28.83 -1.25
N THR A 22 7.23 -29.54 -0.13
CA THR A 22 7.29 -28.96 1.21
C THR A 22 8.73 -28.48 1.41
N LEU A 23 8.90 -27.16 1.52
CA LEU A 23 10.19 -26.53 1.81
C LEU A 23 10.59 -26.90 3.25
N GLU A 24 11.40 -27.95 3.42
CA GLU A 24 12.16 -28.16 4.64
C GLU A 24 13.36 -27.20 4.64
N ILE A 25 13.23 -26.09 5.37
CA ILE A 25 14.36 -25.21 5.68
C ILE A 25 15.21 -25.93 6.73
N ARG A 26 16.24 -26.64 6.27
CA ARG A 26 17.34 -27.09 7.13
C ARG A 26 18.26 -25.92 7.39
N ALA A 27 18.23 -25.41 8.62
CA ALA A 27 19.24 -24.52 9.16
C ALA A 27 20.59 -25.25 9.21
N SER A 28 21.47 -24.93 8.26
CA SER A 28 22.88 -25.30 8.33
C SER A 28 23.59 -24.21 9.13
N VAL A 29 23.99 -24.61 10.35
CA VAL A 29 24.91 -23.88 11.20
C VAL A 29 26.24 -23.70 10.46
N CYS A 30 26.61 -22.46 10.16
CA CYS A 30 27.98 -22.10 9.81
C CYS A 30 28.53 -21.25 10.96
N THR A 31 29.38 -21.89 11.75
CA THR A 31 30.23 -21.28 12.75
C THR A 31 31.37 -20.48 12.10
N ASP A 32 31.72 -19.39 12.78
CA ASP A 32 33.01 -18.72 12.84
C ASP A 32 33.35 -17.53 11.91
N LEU A 33 33.27 -16.36 12.56
CA LEU A 33 34.34 -15.38 12.77
C LEU A 33 34.77 -14.48 11.59
N SER A 34 34.31 -13.22 11.65
CA SER A 34 35.25 -12.10 11.73
C SER A 34 34.57 -10.87 12.36
N GLN A 35 35.28 -10.29 13.33
CA GLN A 35 34.90 -9.19 14.19
C GLN A 35 34.70 -7.90 13.41
N HIS A 36 33.50 -7.33 13.48
CA HIS A 36 33.30 -5.89 13.35
C HIS A 36 32.40 -5.44 14.50
N GLU A 37 32.88 -4.45 15.23
CA GLU A 37 32.34 -3.95 16.49
C GLU A 37 30.89 -3.45 16.31
N CYS A 38 29.95 -4.21 16.87
CA CYS A 38 28.58 -3.75 17.07
C CYS A 38 28.57 -2.62 18.11
N PHE A 39 28.14 -1.43 17.69
CA PHE A 39 27.65 -0.42 18.62
C PHE A 39 26.44 -0.97 19.39
N PRO A 40 26.35 -0.77 20.71
CA PRO A 40 25.20 -1.21 21.47
C PRO A 40 24.03 -0.27 21.19
N SER A 41 23.06 -0.70 20.38
CA SER A 41 21.71 -0.12 20.32
C SER A 41 20.94 -0.48 21.60
N ASN A 42 21.39 0.04 22.73
CA ASN A 42 20.68 0.03 24.00
C ASN A 42 19.94 1.36 24.15
N VAL A 43 18.90 1.56 23.34
CA VAL A 43 17.87 2.57 23.64
C VAL A 43 16.61 1.80 24.05
N ARG A 44 16.49 1.65 25.36
CA ARG A 44 15.28 1.22 26.06
C ARG A 44 14.08 2.00 25.50
N SER A 45 13.19 1.28 24.81
CA SER A 45 11.83 1.71 24.54
C SER A 45 11.14 1.99 25.87
N GLN A 46 11.05 3.26 26.26
CA GLN A 46 9.94 3.68 27.11
C GLN A 46 8.71 3.52 26.22
N MET A 47 7.89 2.49 26.48
CA MET A 47 6.54 2.43 25.95
C MET A 47 5.77 3.63 26.50
N HIS A 48 5.89 4.76 25.82
CA HIS A 48 5.00 5.89 26.03
C HIS A 48 3.62 5.40 25.63
N THR A 49 2.82 5.06 26.64
CA THR A 49 1.41 4.70 26.50
C THR A 49 0.74 5.67 25.54
N LEU A 50 0.06 5.15 24.52
CA LEU A 50 -0.78 5.99 23.65
C LEU A 50 -1.62 6.91 24.52
N SER A 51 -1.61 8.19 24.18
CA SER A 51 -2.35 9.19 24.94
C SER A 51 -3.82 8.79 25.05
N ALA A 52 -4.44 9.04 26.21
CA ALA A 52 -5.85 8.72 26.45
C ALA A 52 -6.81 9.31 25.39
N PHE A 53 -6.36 10.31 24.63
CA PHE A 53 -7.13 10.94 23.57
C PHE A 53 -7.42 10.02 22.36
N PHE A 54 -6.64 8.97 22.12
CA PHE A 54 -6.91 8.06 20.98
C PHE A 54 -8.05 7.05 21.24
N THR A 55 -8.78 7.20 22.34
CA THR A 55 -9.88 6.30 22.75
C THR A 55 -11.27 6.80 22.32
N ARG A 56 -11.36 7.94 21.63
CA ARG A 56 -12.60 8.57 21.18
C ARG A 56 -12.53 8.90 19.69
N GLN A 57 -13.69 9.18 19.09
CA GLN A 57 -13.76 9.70 17.72
C GLN A 57 -12.97 11.00 17.58
N PRO A 58 -12.25 11.23 16.48
CA PRO A 58 -12.22 10.40 15.27
C PRO A 58 -11.21 9.24 15.32
N PHE A 59 -10.49 9.00 16.42
CA PHE A 59 -9.41 8.00 16.44
C PHE A 59 -9.88 6.57 16.78
N ALA A 60 -11.05 6.44 17.39
CA ALA A 60 -11.68 5.18 17.78
C ALA A 60 -13.19 5.21 17.52
N ILE A 61 -13.81 4.03 17.42
CA ILE A 61 -15.28 3.92 17.35
C ILE A 61 -15.87 3.92 18.76
N SER A 62 -17.09 4.46 18.90
CA SER A 62 -17.83 4.43 20.16
C SER A 62 -17.94 3.00 20.71
N SER A 63 -17.79 2.84 22.03
CA SER A 63 -17.99 1.56 22.72
C SER A 63 -19.42 1.01 22.58
N SER A 64 -20.38 1.85 22.21
CA SER A 64 -21.76 1.44 21.88
C SER A 64 -21.88 0.72 20.52
N CYS A 65 -20.89 0.82 19.63
CA CYS A 65 -20.89 0.07 18.38
C CYS A 65 -20.67 -1.43 18.64
N SER A 66 -21.47 -2.28 18.00
CA SER A 66 -21.43 -3.74 18.13
C SER A 66 -20.06 -4.35 17.75
N ASN A 67 -19.33 -3.70 16.84
CA ASN A 67 -18.01 -4.12 16.40
C ASN A 67 -16.86 -3.43 17.15
N SER A 68 -17.13 -2.57 18.14
CA SER A 68 -16.10 -1.79 18.83
C SER A 68 -15.00 -2.63 19.48
N THR A 69 -15.35 -3.80 20.01
CA THR A 69 -14.41 -4.76 20.62
C THR A 69 -13.46 -5.41 19.62
N LYS A 70 -13.79 -5.38 18.33
CA LYS A 70 -12.90 -5.83 17.24
C LYS A 70 -12.15 -4.66 16.61
N ILE A 71 -12.83 -3.54 16.37
CA ILE A 71 -12.29 -2.37 15.67
C ILE A 71 -11.26 -1.64 16.52
N ASN A 72 -11.57 -1.30 17.77
CA ASN A 72 -10.71 -0.43 18.57
C ASN A 72 -9.33 -1.06 18.89
N PRO A 73 -9.22 -2.37 19.18
CA PRO A 73 -7.92 -3.02 19.30
C PRO A 73 -7.07 -2.94 18.03
N LEU A 74 -7.67 -3.15 16.85
CA LEU A 74 -7.00 -3.02 15.56
C LEU A 74 -6.50 -1.59 15.32
N LEU A 75 -7.35 -0.59 15.56
CA LEU A 75 -7.02 0.84 15.42
C LEU A 75 -5.90 1.25 16.39
N SER A 76 -5.93 0.75 17.62
CA SER A 76 -4.91 1.03 18.63
C SER A 76 -3.58 0.37 18.27
N PHE A 77 -3.61 -0.88 17.80
CA PHE A 77 -2.43 -1.58 17.32
C PHE A 77 -1.79 -0.83 16.14
N SER A 78 -2.61 -0.42 15.16
CA SER A 78 -2.17 0.39 14.02
C SER A 78 -1.46 1.67 14.45
N LEU A 79 -2.01 2.45 15.38
CA LEU A 79 -1.38 3.70 15.85
C LEU A 79 -0.02 3.44 16.52
N ASN A 80 0.10 2.37 17.32
CA ASN A 80 1.37 1.98 17.92
C ASN A 80 2.40 1.61 16.84
N GLN A 81 2.02 0.79 15.87
CA GLN A 81 2.93 0.40 14.79
C GLN A 81 3.33 1.57 13.90
N GLN A 82 2.42 2.53 13.67
CA GLN A 82 2.77 3.75 12.93
C GLN A 82 3.87 4.56 13.62
N LYS A 83 3.80 4.63 14.95
CA LYS A 83 4.80 5.29 15.77
C LYS A 83 6.12 4.51 15.78
N ASP A 84 6.07 3.19 15.94
CA ASP A 84 7.26 2.34 16.00
C ASP A 84 8.04 2.34 14.67
N GLU A 85 7.32 2.39 13.53
CA GLU A 85 7.91 2.38 12.19
C GLU A 85 8.13 3.79 11.60
N ASP A 86 7.80 4.85 12.32
CA ASP A 86 7.86 6.25 11.82
C ASP A 86 7.15 6.44 10.46
N ILE A 87 5.96 5.86 10.31
CA ILE A 87 5.12 6.07 9.12
C ILE A 87 4.03 7.11 9.35
N SER A 88 4.34 8.11 10.19
CA SER A 88 3.44 9.23 10.43
C SER A 88 3.14 9.97 9.11
N LYS A 89 1.94 10.54 8.99
CA LYS A 89 1.56 11.44 7.89
C LYS A 89 1.32 10.79 6.51
N ASP A 90 1.17 9.47 6.39
CA ASP A 90 0.62 8.83 5.16
C ASP A 90 -0.80 8.25 5.39
N PRO A 91 -1.82 9.12 5.50
CA PRO A 91 -3.18 8.67 5.77
C PRO A 91 -3.76 7.81 4.65
N GLY A 92 -3.24 7.92 3.42
CA GLY A 92 -3.66 7.09 2.29
C GLY A 92 -3.26 5.63 2.47
N PHE A 93 -1.98 5.38 2.72
CA PHE A 93 -1.46 4.04 2.96
C PHE A 93 -2.13 3.39 4.19
N ILE A 94 -2.13 4.10 5.32
CA ILE A 94 -2.66 3.59 6.60
C ILE A 94 -4.14 3.21 6.45
N SER A 95 -4.95 4.10 5.88
CA SER A 95 -6.39 3.85 5.71
C SER A 95 -6.66 2.66 4.79
N LEU A 96 -5.89 2.47 3.71
CA LEU A 96 -6.04 1.30 2.83
C LEU A 96 -5.72 -0.01 3.55
N VAL A 97 -4.64 -0.06 4.34
CA VAL A 97 -4.25 -1.27 5.06
C VAL A 97 -5.30 -1.63 6.10
N ILE A 98 -5.76 -0.67 6.90
CA ILE A 98 -6.82 -0.89 7.89
C ILE A 98 -8.13 -1.30 7.20
N HIS A 99 -8.49 -0.66 6.08
CA HIS A 99 -9.68 -1.04 5.31
C HIS A 99 -9.65 -2.52 4.91
N ARG A 100 -8.54 -3.02 4.37
CA ARG A 100 -8.38 -4.44 4.02
C ARG A 100 -8.45 -5.35 5.24
N CYS A 101 -7.90 -4.93 6.39
CA CYS A 101 -8.04 -5.66 7.65
C CYS A 101 -9.53 -5.81 8.02
N LEU A 102 -10.28 -4.72 7.99
CA LEU A 102 -11.70 -4.67 8.34
C LEU A 102 -12.56 -5.52 7.38
N GLU A 103 -12.33 -5.42 6.07
CA GLU A 103 -13.03 -6.25 5.08
C GLU A 103 -12.82 -7.74 5.33
N THR A 104 -11.59 -8.14 5.68
CA THR A 104 -11.25 -9.55 5.94
C THR A 104 -12.04 -10.14 7.11
N ILE A 105 -12.40 -9.32 8.11
CA ILE A 105 -13.23 -9.75 9.26
C ILE A 105 -14.71 -9.39 9.10
N GLY A 106 -15.14 -9.06 7.88
CA GLY A 106 -16.54 -8.82 7.54
C GLY A 106 -17.10 -7.47 8.01
N ILE A 107 -16.23 -6.52 8.36
CA ILE A 107 -16.64 -5.17 8.78
C ILE A 107 -16.61 -4.25 7.57
N LYS A 108 -17.80 -3.75 7.20
CA LYS A 108 -17.93 -2.79 6.09
C LYS A 108 -17.26 -1.48 6.47
N SER A 109 -16.39 -1.00 5.60
CA SER A 109 -15.75 0.30 5.72
C SER A 109 -15.59 0.92 4.33
N LYS A 110 -15.48 2.25 4.28
CA LYS A 110 -15.18 3.00 3.07
C LYS A 110 -13.93 3.85 3.32
N VAL A 111 -12.98 3.83 2.40
CA VAL A 111 -11.87 4.78 2.39
C VAL A 111 -12.34 6.05 1.69
N VAL A 112 -12.24 7.18 2.38
CA VAL A 112 -12.75 8.47 1.92
C VAL A 112 -11.60 9.46 1.80
N PHE A 113 -11.58 10.17 0.68
CA PHE A 113 -10.70 11.31 0.47
C PHE A 113 -11.47 12.62 0.66
N GLY A 114 -10.79 13.61 1.19
CA GLY A 114 -11.30 14.96 1.23
C GLY A 114 -10.38 15.88 1.99
N GLU A 115 -10.99 16.72 2.81
CA GLU A 115 -10.36 17.84 3.47
C GLU A 115 -10.56 17.74 4.99
N ARG A 116 -9.46 17.89 5.75
CA ARG A 116 -9.46 17.89 7.21
C ARG A 116 -9.06 19.24 7.77
N LYS A 117 -9.74 19.68 8.82
CA LYS A 117 -9.44 20.87 9.61
C LYS A 117 -8.91 20.45 10.99
N SER A 118 -7.67 20.77 11.31
CA SER A 118 -6.99 20.28 12.54
C SER A 118 -7.12 21.23 13.75
N ASP A 119 -7.59 22.46 13.53
CA ASP A 119 -7.75 23.49 14.56
C ASP A 119 -8.82 24.51 14.12
N ASN A 120 -8.93 25.63 14.85
CA ASN A 120 -9.92 26.67 14.52
C ASN A 120 -9.52 27.56 13.32
N THR A 121 -8.39 27.31 12.65
CA THR A 121 -7.98 28.09 11.46
C THR A 121 -8.90 27.80 10.28
N HIS A 122 -8.98 28.70 9.30
CA HIS A 122 -9.82 28.46 8.12
C HIS A 122 -9.19 27.53 7.06
N SER A 123 -8.01 26.95 7.32
CA SER A 123 -7.33 26.06 6.38
C SER A 123 -7.79 24.63 6.51
N PHE A 124 -8.15 24.04 5.37
CA PHE A 124 -8.35 22.60 5.22
C PHE A 124 -7.13 21.99 4.54
N GLU A 125 -6.73 20.82 5.02
CA GLU A 125 -5.64 20.02 4.47
C GLU A 125 -6.20 18.78 3.76
N PRO A 126 -5.68 18.42 2.58
CA PRO A 126 -6.02 17.15 1.95
C PRO A 126 -5.74 15.97 2.89
N HIS A 127 -6.71 15.07 3.06
CA HIS A 127 -6.60 13.95 3.99
C HIS A 127 -7.36 12.72 3.50
N VAL A 128 -7.07 11.56 4.11
CA VAL A 128 -7.80 10.31 3.89
C VAL A 128 -8.20 9.74 5.24
N TRP A 129 -9.43 9.25 5.34
CA TRP A 129 -9.95 8.62 6.55
C TRP A 129 -10.87 7.44 6.20
N LEU A 130 -11.30 6.72 7.22
CA LEU A 130 -12.26 5.63 7.09
C LEU A 130 -13.65 6.09 7.53
N VAL A 131 -14.68 5.58 6.85
CA VAL A 131 -16.06 5.63 7.34
C VAL A 131 -16.48 4.21 7.71
N ILE A 132 -16.79 3.99 8.99
CA ILE A 132 -17.20 2.69 9.54
C ILE A 132 -18.54 2.86 10.25
N ASP A 133 -19.58 2.19 9.75
CA ASP A 133 -20.96 2.32 10.27
C ASP A 133 -21.42 3.79 10.42
N GLY A 134 -21.04 4.64 9.46
CA GLY A 134 -21.36 6.08 9.44
C GLY A 134 -20.44 6.96 10.30
N ASN A 135 -19.48 6.38 11.02
CA ASN A 135 -18.53 7.10 11.87
C ASN A 135 -17.25 7.44 11.10
N ILE A 136 -16.76 8.66 11.24
CA ILE A 136 -15.46 9.10 10.72
C ILE A 136 -14.34 8.59 11.62
N ILE A 137 -13.40 7.84 11.03
CA ILE A 137 -12.25 7.27 11.71
C ILE A 137 -10.95 7.75 11.04
N ASP A 138 -10.24 8.66 11.70
CA ASP A 138 -8.92 9.15 11.34
C ASP A 138 -7.87 8.41 12.18
N ASN A 139 -7.27 7.37 11.61
CA ASN A 139 -6.26 6.56 12.30
C ASN A 139 -4.83 6.93 11.88
N CYS A 140 -4.60 8.15 11.42
CA CYS A 140 -3.26 8.62 11.09
C CYS A 140 -2.57 9.18 12.34
N TYR A 141 -1.46 8.58 12.75
CA TYR A 141 -0.62 9.06 13.83
C TYR A 141 0.08 10.36 13.41
N ILE A 142 -0.03 11.37 14.26
CA ILE A 142 0.60 12.68 14.07
C ILE A 142 1.43 12.92 15.32
N GLU A 143 2.76 12.81 15.17
CA GLU A 143 3.70 12.91 16.28
C GLU A 143 3.55 14.21 17.07
N ASP A 144 3.40 15.33 16.35
CA ASP A 144 3.37 16.68 16.92
C ASP A 144 1.95 17.25 17.12
N ILE A 145 0.90 16.42 17.10
CA ILE A 145 -0.46 16.95 17.30
C ILE A 145 -0.63 17.40 18.76
N CYS A 146 -0.85 18.70 18.95
CA CYS A 146 -1.07 19.22 20.29
C CYS A 146 -2.43 18.78 20.85
N GLU A 147 -2.53 18.65 22.18
CA GLU A 147 -3.74 18.22 22.87
C GLU A 147 -4.97 19.07 22.51
N THR A 148 -4.78 20.37 22.30
CA THR A 148 -5.84 21.30 21.88
C THR A 148 -6.42 20.93 20.52
N SER A 149 -5.57 20.59 19.53
CA SER A 149 -6.01 20.14 18.20
C SER A 149 -6.73 18.80 18.29
N VAL A 150 -6.24 17.88 19.12
CA VAL A 150 -6.90 16.58 19.34
C VAL A 150 -8.31 16.79 19.91
N ARG A 151 -8.46 17.61 20.95
CA ARG A 151 -9.78 17.94 21.53
C ARG A 151 -10.68 18.63 20.51
N TYR A 152 -10.14 19.56 19.72
CA TYR A 152 -10.90 20.24 18.68
C TYR A 152 -11.49 19.24 17.67
N LEU A 153 -10.67 18.30 17.18
CA LEU A 153 -11.12 17.23 16.28
C LEU A 153 -12.20 16.35 16.92
N GLN A 154 -12.04 15.99 18.21
CA GLN A 154 -13.00 15.17 18.95
C GLN A 154 -14.36 15.88 19.13
N ASP A 155 -14.33 17.17 19.46
CA ASP A 155 -15.54 17.96 19.75
C ASP A 155 -16.27 18.38 18.45
N ASN A 156 -15.56 18.39 17.31
CA ASN A 156 -16.06 18.95 16.05
C ASN A 156 -15.93 18.00 14.85
N VAL A 157 -15.93 16.67 15.07
CA VAL A 157 -15.70 15.65 14.03
C VAL A 157 -16.43 15.97 12.71
N HIS A 158 -17.75 16.18 12.74
CA HIS A 158 -18.51 16.40 11.49
C HIS A 158 -18.21 17.74 10.79
N GLN A 159 -17.67 18.72 11.49
CA GLN A 159 -17.26 20.01 10.91
C GLN A 159 -15.81 19.98 10.41
N CYS A 160 -14.99 19.09 11.00
CA CYS A 160 -13.57 19.01 10.69
C CYS A 160 -13.28 18.17 9.45
N TYR A 161 -14.18 17.30 9.01
CA TYR A 161 -13.97 16.42 7.87
C TYR A 161 -15.01 16.68 6.80
N LYS A 162 -14.53 17.00 5.60
CA LYS A 162 -15.36 17.28 4.44
C LYS A 162 -14.95 16.37 3.30
N GLU A 163 -15.81 15.41 2.96
CA GLU A 163 -15.60 14.57 1.78
C GLU A 163 -15.55 15.45 0.53
N CYS A 164 -14.55 15.20 -0.32
CA CYS A 164 -14.40 15.89 -1.58
C CYS A 164 -14.39 14.87 -2.70
N GLU A 165 -15.11 15.16 -3.78
CA GLU A 165 -14.88 14.44 -5.01
C GLU A 165 -13.47 14.74 -5.51
N PRO A 166 -12.71 13.73 -5.92
CA PRO A 166 -11.39 13.96 -6.45
C PRO A 166 -11.45 14.72 -7.77
N ASP A 167 -10.93 15.94 -7.77
CA ASP A 167 -10.82 16.73 -8.99
C ASP A 167 -9.67 16.19 -9.85
N LEU A 168 -10.04 15.38 -10.86
CA LEU A 168 -9.14 14.81 -11.85
C LEU A 168 -8.36 15.87 -12.65
N SER A 169 -8.85 17.12 -12.69
CA SER A 169 -8.12 18.20 -13.38
C SER A 169 -6.81 18.54 -12.67
N ILE A 170 -6.73 18.30 -11.35
CA ILE A 170 -5.52 18.54 -10.56
C ILE A 170 -4.35 17.70 -11.08
N LEU A 171 -4.60 16.45 -11.52
CA LEU A 171 -3.56 15.59 -12.10
C LEU A 171 -2.93 16.17 -13.38
N LYS A 172 -3.65 17.00 -14.13
CA LYS A 172 -3.20 17.56 -15.41
C LYS A 172 -2.38 18.84 -15.25
N ASP A 173 -2.44 19.50 -14.10
CA ASP A 173 -1.60 20.68 -13.84
C ASP A 173 -0.21 20.23 -13.40
N ILE A 174 0.68 20.11 -14.36
CA ILE A 174 2.07 19.62 -14.20
C ILE A 174 2.99 20.75 -13.70
N LYS A 175 2.55 22.02 -13.78
CA LYS A 175 3.42 23.17 -13.51
C LYS A 175 3.43 23.63 -12.06
N SER A 176 2.44 23.23 -11.26
CA SER A 176 2.46 23.55 -9.84
C SER A 176 3.41 22.60 -9.10
N ILE A 177 4.56 23.13 -8.68
CA ILE A 177 5.55 22.45 -7.82
C ILE A 177 5.12 22.55 -6.34
N GLU A 178 3.93 23.08 -6.05
CA GLU A 178 3.49 23.28 -4.67
C GLU A 178 3.38 21.93 -3.93
N PRO A 179 4.11 21.75 -2.80
CA PRO A 179 4.11 20.49 -2.04
C PRO A 179 2.71 20.01 -1.65
N ALA A 180 1.78 20.94 -1.37
CA ALA A 180 0.40 20.64 -1.04
C ALA A 180 -0.37 20.00 -2.22
N VAL A 181 -0.12 20.46 -3.45
CA VAL A 181 -0.73 19.88 -4.66
C VAL A 181 -0.19 18.47 -4.89
N ASN A 182 1.12 18.28 -4.76
CA ASN A 182 1.76 16.97 -4.87
C ASN A 182 1.24 15.97 -3.83
N PHE A 183 1.12 16.40 -2.57
CA PHE A 183 0.55 15.57 -1.52
C PHE A 183 -0.91 15.17 -1.83
N LYS A 184 -1.73 16.13 -2.28
CA LYS A 184 -3.11 15.86 -2.72
C LYS A 184 -3.17 14.83 -3.85
N LYS A 185 -2.27 14.92 -4.84
CA LYS A 185 -2.15 13.94 -5.93
C LYS A 185 -1.76 12.55 -5.41
N CYS A 186 -0.82 12.45 -4.47
CA CYS A 186 -0.44 11.18 -3.84
C CYS A 186 -1.60 10.53 -3.09
N LEU A 187 -2.34 11.29 -2.28
CA LEU A 187 -3.52 10.77 -1.59
C LEU A 187 -4.58 10.28 -2.58
N TYR A 188 -4.77 11.01 -3.68
CA TYR A 188 -5.70 10.58 -4.71
C TYR A 188 -5.28 9.26 -5.38
N PHE A 189 -3.98 9.07 -5.61
CA PHE A 189 -3.45 7.83 -6.18
C PHE A 189 -3.79 6.61 -5.32
N TYR A 190 -3.70 6.73 -3.99
CA TYR A 190 -4.12 5.66 -3.07
C TYR A 190 -5.61 5.29 -3.22
N ILE A 191 -6.49 6.27 -3.43
CA ILE A 191 -7.92 5.99 -3.61
C ILE A 191 -8.20 5.38 -4.99
N LYS A 192 -7.57 5.92 -6.03
CA LYS A 192 -7.89 5.56 -7.41
C LYS A 192 -7.27 4.24 -7.86
N LYS A 193 -6.04 3.97 -7.40
CA LYS A 193 -5.25 2.79 -7.77
C LYS A 193 -4.64 2.13 -6.52
N PRO A 194 -5.46 1.62 -5.58
CA PRO A 194 -4.99 1.16 -4.27
C PRO A 194 -3.91 0.07 -4.35
N ASP A 195 -4.05 -0.90 -5.25
CA ASP A 195 -3.03 -1.94 -5.43
C ASP A 195 -1.71 -1.42 -6.02
N HIS A 196 -1.77 -0.42 -6.90
CA HIS A 196 -0.55 0.21 -7.44
C HIS A 196 0.15 1.01 -6.35
N ALA A 197 -0.63 1.76 -5.57
CA ALA A 197 -0.12 2.54 -4.45
C ALA A 197 0.53 1.64 -3.40
N LEU A 198 -0.16 0.60 -2.94
CA LEU A 198 0.41 -0.38 -2.01
C LEU A 198 1.67 -1.06 -2.58
N ALA A 199 1.65 -1.50 -3.84
CA ALA A 199 2.83 -2.10 -4.46
C ALA A 199 4.06 -1.18 -4.41
N LEU A 200 3.84 0.12 -4.58
CA LEU A 200 4.89 1.13 -4.57
C LEU A 200 5.34 1.49 -3.15
N SER A 201 4.42 1.66 -2.21
CA SER A 201 4.72 1.97 -0.81
C SER A 201 5.57 0.87 -0.16
N LEU A 202 5.35 -0.40 -0.54
CA LEU A 202 6.12 -1.54 -0.04
C LEU A 202 7.60 -1.57 -0.51
N ASN A 203 8.04 -0.62 -1.34
CA ASN A 203 9.47 -0.40 -1.57
C ASN A 203 10.19 0.27 -0.39
N ARG A 204 9.45 0.91 0.53
CA ARG A 204 9.99 1.46 1.78
C ARG A 204 9.90 0.43 2.89
N GLU A 205 11.00 0.26 3.61
CA GLU A 205 11.12 -0.72 4.69
C GLU A 205 10.10 -0.49 5.80
N GLN A 206 9.91 0.75 6.24
CA GLN A 206 8.96 1.11 7.30
C GLN A 206 7.51 0.73 6.94
N TYR A 207 7.14 0.98 5.68
CA TYR A 207 5.80 0.69 5.15
C TYR A 207 5.60 -0.82 5.03
N TYR A 208 6.63 -1.53 4.58
CA TYR A 208 6.67 -2.98 4.54
C TYR A 208 6.49 -3.57 5.95
N ASN A 209 7.27 -3.10 6.94
CA ASN A 209 7.20 -3.59 8.31
C ASN A 209 5.81 -3.35 8.92
N TYR A 210 5.26 -2.14 8.79
CA TYR A 210 3.90 -1.85 9.23
C TYR A 210 2.88 -2.78 8.56
N TYR A 211 2.94 -2.95 7.25
CA TYR A 211 2.02 -3.82 6.51
C TYR A 211 2.09 -5.27 7.00
N PHE A 212 3.28 -5.81 7.22
CA PHE A 212 3.48 -7.15 7.74
C PHE A 212 3.07 -7.29 9.21
N ALA A 213 3.27 -6.27 10.04
CA ALA A 213 2.78 -6.23 11.41
C ALA A 213 1.24 -6.30 11.44
N MET A 214 0.56 -5.57 10.55
CA MET A 214 -0.89 -5.62 10.40
C MET A 214 -1.37 -7.01 9.94
N ILE A 215 -0.70 -7.63 8.95
CA ILE A 215 -1.00 -9.02 8.53
C ILE A 215 -0.88 -9.98 9.72
N ARG A 216 0.22 -9.89 10.46
CA ARG A 216 0.49 -10.75 11.60
C ARG A 216 -0.57 -10.58 12.68
N TYR A 217 -0.93 -9.33 13.00
CA TYR A 217 -2.00 -9.03 13.95
C TYR A 217 -3.31 -9.70 13.55
N MET A 218 -3.71 -9.56 12.27
CA MET A 218 -4.94 -10.16 11.76
C MET A 218 -4.93 -11.69 11.83
N HIS A 219 -3.80 -12.31 11.54
CA HIS A 219 -3.64 -13.75 11.69
C HIS A 219 -3.76 -14.19 13.16
N GLU A 220 -3.02 -13.54 14.07
CA GLU A 220 -2.96 -13.92 15.49
C GLU A 220 -4.27 -13.67 16.25
N HIS A 221 -4.97 -12.56 15.97
CA HIS A 221 -6.13 -12.13 16.77
C HIS A 221 -7.47 -12.46 16.11
N HIS A 222 -7.49 -12.65 14.79
CA HIS A 222 -8.73 -12.89 14.04
C HIS A 222 -8.69 -14.18 13.21
N ASN A 223 -7.57 -14.92 13.22
CA ASN A 223 -7.36 -16.10 12.37
C ASN A 223 -7.71 -15.81 10.89
N ALA A 224 -7.28 -14.64 10.42
CA ALA A 224 -7.70 -14.05 9.17
C ALA A 224 -6.49 -13.66 8.30
N ALA A 225 -6.58 -13.91 7.00
CA ALA A 225 -5.55 -13.54 6.03
C ALA A 225 -6.02 -12.34 5.20
N ILE A 226 -5.30 -11.21 5.31
CA ILE A 226 -5.64 -9.98 4.59
C ILE A 226 -5.48 -10.19 3.08
N THR A 227 -6.39 -9.62 2.28
CA THR A 227 -6.23 -9.53 0.82
C THR A 227 -4.93 -8.79 0.47
N GLY A 228 -3.97 -9.52 -0.10
CA GLY A 228 -2.70 -8.99 -0.56
C GLY A 228 -2.82 -8.02 -1.74
N VAL A 229 -1.70 -7.43 -2.16
CA VAL A 229 -1.64 -6.64 -3.39
C VAL A 229 -2.00 -7.53 -4.57
N ASP A 230 -2.92 -7.07 -5.42
CA ASP A 230 -3.30 -7.78 -6.63
C ASP A 230 -2.07 -8.02 -7.53
N PRO A 231 -1.69 -9.29 -7.79
CA PRO A 231 -0.50 -9.58 -8.59
C PRO A 231 -0.61 -9.04 -10.03
N ARG A 232 -1.82 -8.77 -10.54
CA ARG A 232 -2.05 -8.21 -11.88
C ARG A 232 -1.35 -6.87 -12.09
N VAL A 233 -1.11 -6.07 -11.04
CA VAL A 233 -0.41 -4.78 -11.15
C VAL A 233 1.02 -4.92 -11.68
N ARG A 234 1.62 -6.11 -11.62
CA ARG A 234 2.94 -6.41 -12.18
C ARG A 234 2.91 -6.74 -13.68
N TYR A 235 1.72 -7.04 -14.21
CA TYR A 235 1.51 -7.55 -15.55
C TYR A 235 0.63 -6.63 -16.41
N ILE A 236 0.37 -5.40 -15.96
CA ILE A 236 -0.33 -4.39 -16.74
C ILE A 236 0.54 -3.15 -16.90
N CYS A 237 0.33 -2.41 -17.98
CA CYS A 237 0.89 -1.08 -18.09
C CYS A 237 0.21 -0.15 -17.07
N TRP A 238 1.00 0.52 -16.22
CA TRP A 238 0.47 1.41 -15.17
C TRP A 238 -0.26 2.63 -15.72
N TYR A 239 0.10 3.06 -16.93
CA TYR A 239 -0.57 4.17 -17.63
C TYR A 239 -1.88 3.74 -18.31
N CYS A 240 -1.79 2.83 -19.28
CA CYS A 240 -2.93 2.48 -20.15
C CYS A 240 -3.72 1.26 -19.70
N GLU A 241 -3.31 0.60 -18.61
CA GLU A 241 -3.97 -0.56 -18.00
C GLU A 241 -4.11 -1.79 -18.92
N ARG A 242 -3.34 -1.84 -20.00
CA ARG A 242 -3.34 -2.95 -20.97
C ARG A 242 -2.21 -3.95 -20.72
N TYR A 243 -2.45 -5.20 -21.09
CA TYR A 243 -1.50 -6.32 -21.06
C TYR A 243 -0.62 -6.34 -22.31
N PRO A 244 0.62 -6.88 -22.24
CA PRO A 244 1.49 -6.95 -23.40
C PRO A 244 1.07 -8.14 -24.28
N LYS A 245 0.81 -7.93 -25.57
CA LYS A 245 0.39 -9.01 -26.51
C LYS A 245 1.37 -10.19 -26.53
N GLY A 246 2.67 -9.93 -26.42
CA GLY A 246 3.69 -10.98 -26.38
C GLY A 246 3.60 -11.89 -25.15
N GLY A 247 2.95 -11.45 -24.07
CA GLY A 247 2.73 -12.23 -22.85
C GLY A 247 1.41 -13.00 -22.82
N LYS A 248 0.62 -12.97 -23.90
CA LYS A 248 -0.77 -13.48 -23.90
C LYS A 248 -0.91 -14.90 -23.38
N ASN A 249 -0.12 -15.83 -23.91
CA ASN A 249 -0.19 -17.24 -23.52
C ASN A 249 0.25 -17.47 -22.07
N PHE A 250 1.21 -16.70 -21.56
CA PHE A 250 1.69 -16.83 -20.19
C PHE A 250 0.68 -16.28 -19.19
N ILE A 251 0.11 -15.11 -19.49
CA ILE A 251 -0.82 -14.42 -18.60
C ILE A 251 -2.18 -15.12 -18.60
N SER A 252 -2.64 -15.67 -19.73
CA SER A 252 -3.88 -16.47 -19.77
C SER A 252 -3.83 -17.72 -18.90
N ASP A 253 -2.64 -18.29 -18.68
CA ASP A 253 -2.47 -19.46 -17.81
C ASP A 253 -2.51 -19.07 -16.31
N ILE A 254 -2.19 -17.81 -15.98
CA ILE A 254 -2.17 -17.27 -14.61
C ILE A 254 -3.54 -16.68 -14.25
N LEU A 255 -4.15 -15.95 -15.17
CA LEU A 255 -5.43 -15.29 -14.97
C LEU A 255 -6.53 -16.26 -15.37
N VAL A 256 -7.18 -16.85 -14.37
CA VAL A 256 -8.28 -17.83 -14.49
C VAL A 256 -9.52 -17.23 -15.21
N GLN A 257 -9.54 -15.92 -15.45
CA GLN A 257 -10.64 -15.20 -16.09
C GLN A 257 -10.31 -14.82 -17.55
N GLU A 258 -11.33 -14.86 -18.40
CA GLU A 258 -11.22 -14.45 -19.81
C GLU A 258 -10.87 -12.96 -19.88
N ILE A 259 -9.66 -12.67 -20.35
CA ILE A 259 -9.20 -11.30 -20.64
C ILE A 259 -9.75 -10.92 -22.02
N ASP A 260 -10.47 -9.80 -22.08
CA ASP A 260 -11.02 -9.28 -23.33
C ASP A 260 -9.90 -9.03 -24.37
N ALA A 261 -10.18 -9.32 -25.64
CA ALA A 261 -9.22 -9.17 -26.73
C ALA A 261 -8.71 -7.72 -26.87
N ASP A 262 -9.52 -6.74 -26.45
CA ASP A 262 -9.20 -5.32 -26.51
C ASP A 262 -8.23 -4.85 -25.41
N GLN A 263 -7.96 -5.68 -24.40
CA GLN A 263 -7.04 -5.35 -23.30
C GLN A 263 -5.56 -5.61 -23.64
N TRP A 264 -5.25 -6.03 -24.87
CA TRP A 264 -3.89 -6.39 -25.29
C TRP A 264 -3.26 -5.31 -26.19
N VAL A 265 -2.00 -4.91 -25.92
CA VAL A 265 -1.24 -3.96 -26.76
C VAL A 265 -0.04 -4.59 -27.46
N ASP A 266 0.19 -4.18 -28.71
CA ASP A 266 1.45 -4.48 -29.40
C ASP A 266 2.55 -3.70 -28.68
N SER A 267 3.47 -4.41 -28.02
CA SER A 267 4.67 -3.76 -27.52
C SER A 267 5.57 -3.49 -28.71
N SER A 268 5.92 -2.21 -28.94
CA SER A 268 6.78 -1.77 -30.04
C SER A 268 8.22 -2.30 -29.94
N CYS A 269 8.56 -2.98 -28.84
CA CYS A 269 9.84 -3.66 -28.68
C CYS A 269 9.74 -5.14 -29.06
N SER A 270 10.35 -5.46 -30.21
CA SER A 270 10.68 -6.80 -30.72
C SER A 270 10.48 -7.96 -29.73
N SER A 271 9.44 -8.76 -29.93
CA SER A 271 9.29 -10.16 -29.44
C SER A 271 9.43 -10.43 -27.93
N SER A 272 9.69 -9.44 -27.08
CA SER A 272 9.88 -9.65 -25.66
C SER A 272 8.55 -9.45 -24.94
N TRP A 273 8.08 -10.47 -24.24
CA TRP A 273 6.89 -10.42 -23.38
C TRP A 273 7.07 -9.51 -22.14
N LYS A 274 8.20 -8.81 -22.04
CA LYS A 274 8.61 -8.05 -20.86
C LYS A 274 8.20 -6.58 -21.03
N PHE A 275 7.53 -6.04 -20.01
CA PHE A 275 7.33 -4.60 -19.90
C PHE A 275 8.64 -3.86 -19.66
N PHE A 276 8.64 -2.57 -20.01
CA PHE A 276 9.63 -1.65 -19.49
C PHE A 276 9.32 -1.38 -18.02
N HIS A 277 10.23 -1.73 -17.13
CA HIS A 277 10.11 -1.36 -15.73
C HIS A 277 10.71 0.02 -15.49
N CYS A 278 10.09 0.81 -14.60
CA CYS A 278 10.72 2.02 -14.10
C CYS A 278 12.06 1.65 -13.44
N LYS A 279 13.16 2.24 -13.90
CA LYS A 279 14.51 1.92 -13.40
C LYS A 279 14.71 2.29 -11.93
N GLN A 280 13.95 3.27 -11.44
CA GLN A 280 14.08 3.78 -10.07
C GLN A 280 13.30 2.91 -9.09
N CYS A 281 11.99 2.78 -9.26
CA CYS A 281 11.17 1.98 -8.33
C CYS A 281 11.19 0.48 -8.62
N MET A 282 11.45 0.06 -9.86
CA MET A 282 11.41 -1.33 -10.31
C MET A 282 10.05 -2.03 -10.08
N VAL A 283 9.00 -1.29 -9.75
CA VAL A 283 7.64 -1.78 -9.49
C VAL A 283 6.73 -1.45 -10.68
N ALA A 284 6.74 -0.20 -11.13
CA ALA A 284 5.89 0.24 -12.24
C ALA A 284 6.34 -0.34 -13.57
N SER A 285 5.36 -0.73 -14.38
CA SER A 285 5.55 -1.42 -15.67
C SER A 285 4.83 -0.68 -16.80
N TYR A 286 5.47 -0.57 -17.97
CA TYR A 286 4.97 0.20 -19.11
C TYR A 286 5.15 -0.54 -20.43
N CYS A 287 4.16 -0.44 -21.33
CA CYS A 287 4.23 -1.06 -22.66
C CYS A 287 5.31 -0.43 -23.56
N ASP A 288 5.60 0.85 -23.35
CA ASP A 288 6.61 1.62 -24.06
C ASP A 288 7.02 2.89 -23.25
N LYS A 289 8.02 3.60 -23.77
CA LYS A 289 8.52 4.86 -23.19
C LYS A 289 7.50 6.01 -23.24
N SER A 290 6.52 5.96 -24.14
CA SER A 290 5.48 6.99 -24.24
C SER A 290 4.55 6.91 -23.04
N CYS A 291 4.06 5.70 -22.73
CA CYS A 291 3.26 5.44 -21.54
C CYS A 291 4.02 5.76 -20.25
N GLN A 292 5.30 5.40 -20.17
CA GLN A 292 6.12 5.79 -19.02
C GLN A 292 6.20 7.30 -18.87
N ARG A 293 6.45 8.05 -19.96
CA ARG A 293 6.55 9.51 -19.92
C ARG A 293 5.22 10.16 -19.53
N ASN A 294 4.10 9.65 -20.03
CA ASN A 294 2.79 10.18 -19.70
C ASN A 294 2.46 9.93 -18.22
N ASP A 295 2.66 8.72 -17.71
CA ASP A 295 2.46 8.40 -16.29
C ASP A 295 3.42 9.21 -15.39
N TRP A 296 4.67 9.39 -15.82
CA TRP A 296 5.66 10.24 -15.15
C TRP A 296 5.17 11.67 -14.99
N ASN A 297 4.59 12.24 -16.05
CA ASN A 297 4.09 13.60 -16.03
C ASN A 297 2.80 13.73 -15.20
N GLU A 298 1.96 12.70 -15.14
CA GLU A 298 0.68 12.75 -14.42
C GLU A 298 0.84 12.50 -12.91
N ILE A 299 1.57 11.46 -12.52
CA ILE A 299 1.61 11.01 -11.12
C ILE A 299 2.90 10.30 -10.70
N HIS A 300 3.56 9.56 -11.60
CA HIS A 300 4.64 8.66 -11.19
C HIS A 300 5.87 9.42 -10.71
N ASN A 301 6.15 10.63 -11.21
CA ASN A 301 7.26 11.43 -10.70
C ASN A 301 7.13 11.78 -9.20
N ILE A 302 5.89 11.88 -8.69
CA ILE A 302 5.59 12.23 -7.30
C ILE A 302 5.54 10.98 -6.42
N THR A 303 5.08 9.86 -6.97
CA THR A 303 4.89 8.63 -6.22
C THR A 303 6.07 7.66 -6.33
N CYS A 304 6.98 7.84 -7.29
CA CYS A 304 8.08 6.89 -7.53
C CYS A 304 9.05 6.83 -6.35
N LEU A 305 9.10 5.66 -5.70
CA LEU A 305 9.99 5.38 -4.57
C LEU A 305 11.13 4.45 -5.01
N PRO A 306 12.42 4.85 -4.86
CA PRO A 306 13.53 3.98 -5.21
C PRO A 306 13.49 2.66 -4.44
N ARG A 307 13.92 1.57 -5.07
CA ARG A 307 14.01 0.27 -4.38
C ARG A 307 15.07 0.33 -3.28
N GLY A 308 14.69 -0.01 -2.05
CA GLY A 308 15.63 -0.05 -0.93
C GLY A 308 16.08 1.34 -0.47
N SER A 309 15.37 2.40 -0.82
CA SER A 309 15.57 3.70 -0.19
C SER A 309 15.18 3.60 1.29
N VAL A 310 16.16 3.33 2.14
CA VAL A 310 16.18 3.87 3.50
C VAL A 310 16.17 5.40 3.32
N CYS A 311 15.38 6.13 4.09
CA CYS A 311 15.19 7.58 3.98
C CYS A 311 16.50 8.29 3.59
N GLN A 312 16.65 8.62 2.32
CA GLN A 312 17.72 9.51 1.87
C GLN A 312 17.07 10.89 1.77
N SER A 313 17.63 11.85 2.49
CA SER A 313 17.31 13.26 2.32
C SER A 313 17.28 13.59 0.82
N PRO A 314 16.34 14.44 0.37
CA PRO A 314 16.21 14.76 -1.05
C PRO A 314 17.56 15.20 -1.61
N LEU A 315 18.07 14.44 -2.59
CA LEU A 315 19.27 14.82 -3.32
C LEU A 315 18.96 16.11 -4.10
N SER A 316 19.83 17.10 -3.95
CA SER A 316 19.79 18.33 -4.72
C SER A 316 19.87 18.01 -6.22
N PRO A 317 19.13 18.73 -7.07
CA PRO A 317 19.07 18.47 -8.52
C PRO A 317 20.37 18.77 -9.28
N ASP A 318 21.49 19.03 -8.60
CA ASP A 318 22.76 19.44 -9.20
C ASP A 318 23.83 18.33 -9.24
N ASP A 319 23.47 17.07 -8.93
CA ASP A 319 24.38 15.92 -8.96
C ASP A 319 24.16 15.01 -10.20
N ASP A 320 24.06 15.62 -11.39
CA ASP A 320 24.24 14.96 -12.71
C ASP A 320 25.19 15.79 -13.59
#